data_AF-A0A6J6FF63-F1
#
_entry.id   AF-A0A6J6FF63-F1
#
_cell.length_a   1.000
_cell.length_b   1.000
_cell.length_c   1.000
_cell.angle_alpha   90.00
_cell.angle_beta   90.00
_cell.angle_gamma   90.00
#
_symmetry.space_group_name_H-M   'P 1'
#
loop_
_entity.id
_entity.type
_entity.pdbx_description
1 polymer ?
#
loop_
_entity_poly.entity_id
_entity_poly.type
_entity_poly.pdbx_seq_one_letter_code
_entity_poly.pdbx_strand_id
1 'polypeptide(L)'
;MLAEVKKELKNDLEIHIDTGIMHGADVLAALALGADFAYVGRAYLYGLMAGGQEGVERTLQIMQNEMIRTMKLLGVNSLKELEPKHVRLLETHAGLGRLPEGR
;
A
#
# COMPACT_ATOMS: atom_id res chain seq x y z
N MET A 1 12.32 7.31 2.06
CA MET A 1 12.75 6.13 2.83
C MET A 1 12.68 4.83 2.03
N LEU A 2 11.51 4.20 1.76
CA LEU A 2 11.47 2.87 1.12
C LEU A 2 12.19 2.80 -0.24
N ALA A 3 11.91 3.76 -1.14
CA ALA A 3 12.57 3.81 -2.45
C ALA A 3 14.09 4.03 -2.35
N GLU A 4 14.56 4.73 -1.31
CA GLU A 4 15.99 4.93 -1.06
C GLU A 4 16.63 3.63 -0.57
N VAL A 5 15.97 2.91 0.35
CA VAL A 5 16.42 1.60 0.82
C VAL A 5 16.51 0.60 -0.34
N LYS A 6 15.50 0.53 -1.21
CA LYS A 6 15.53 -0.35 -2.39
C LYS A 6 16.70 -0.01 -3.33
N LYS A 7 17.00 1.28 -3.51
CA LYS A 7 18.11 1.74 -4.35
C LYS A 7 19.47 1.29 -3.79
N GLU A 8 19.65 1.36 -2.47
CA GLU A 8 20.90 0.96 -1.81
C GLU A 8 21.08 -0.57 -1.77
N LEU A 9 20.00 -1.32 -1.49
CA LEU A 9 20.04 -2.78 -1.32
C LEU A 9 19.89 -3.58 -2.63
N LYS A 10 19.49 -2.94 -3.74
CA LYS A 10 19.24 -3.59 -5.04
C LYS A 10 18.26 -4.78 -4.90
N ASN A 11 18.62 -5.94 -5.46
CA ASN A 11 17.83 -7.18 -5.47
C ASN A 11 18.50 -8.29 -4.65
N ASP A 12 19.42 -7.94 -3.75
CA ASP A 12 20.19 -8.93 -3.00
C ASP A 12 19.42 -9.43 -1.76
N LEU A 13 18.39 -8.68 -1.34
CA LEU A 13 17.55 -8.96 -0.17
C LEU A 13 16.08 -8.67 -0.45
N GLU A 14 15.23 -9.39 0.26
CA GLU A 14 13.78 -9.19 0.31
C GLU A 14 13.45 -8.02 1.25
N ILE A 15 12.61 -7.09 0.77
CA ILE A 15 12.23 -5.89 1.51
C ILE A 15 10.78 -6.03 1.98
N HIS A 16 10.61 -6.12 3.28
CA HIS A 16 9.30 -6.16 3.91
C HIS A 16 8.99 -4.80 4.53
N ILE A 17 7.72 -4.39 4.48
CA ILE A 17 7.24 -3.17 5.14
C ILE A 17 5.98 -3.44 5.97
N ASP A 18 5.89 -2.74 7.09
CA ASP A 18 4.69 -2.65 7.93
C ASP A 18 4.51 -1.18 8.33
N THR A 19 3.48 -0.91 9.13
CA THR A 19 3.05 0.38 9.66
C THR A 19 2.13 1.12 8.71
N GLY A 20 0.88 1.29 9.12
CA GLY A 20 -0.07 2.20 8.46
C GLY A 20 -0.85 1.60 7.28
N ILE A 21 -0.66 0.34 6.91
CA ILE A 21 -1.45 -0.33 5.87
C ILE A 21 -2.89 -0.52 6.33
N MET A 22 -3.82 0.26 5.77
CA MET A 22 -5.25 0.21 6.12
C MET A 22 -6.15 -0.16 4.93
N HIS A 23 -5.69 0.09 3.70
CA HIS A 23 -6.42 -0.15 2.46
C HIS A 23 -5.60 -0.98 1.48
N GLY A 24 -6.27 -1.59 0.50
CA GLY A 24 -5.60 -2.34 -0.58
C GLY A 24 -4.65 -1.46 -1.41
N ALA A 25 -4.96 -0.17 -1.57
CA ALA A 25 -4.10 0.77 -2.29
C ALA A 25 -2.76 1.04 -1.57
N ASP A 26 -2.74 0.98 -0.24
CA ASP A 26 -1.52 1.17 0.55
C ASP A 26 -0.52 0.02 0.28
N VAL A 27 -1.03 -1.22 0.15
CA VAL A 27 -0.24 -2.39 -0.24
C VAL A 27 0.38 -2.18 -1.63
N LEU A 28 -0.42 -1.76 -2.61
CA LEU A 28 0.08 -1.53 -3.97
C LEU A 28 1.11 -0.40 -4.00
N ALA A 29 0.92 0.66 -3.20
CA ALA A 29 1.87 1.76 -3.10
C ALA A 29 3.21 1.29 -2.51
N ALA A 30 3.18 0.45 -1.47
CA ALA A 30 4.38 -0.18 -0.91
C ALA A 30 5.14 -1.00 -1.95
N LEU A 31 4.43 -1.87 -2.69
CA LEU A 31 5.04 -2.70 -3.73
C LEU A 31 5.63 -1.87 -4.86
N ALA A 32 4.88 -0.86 -5.35
CA ALA A 32 5.34 0.05 -6.40
C ALA A 32 6.59 0.86 -5.98
N LEU A 33 6.77 1.12 -4.68
CA LEU A 33 7.94 1.81 -4.13
C LEU A 33 9.10 0.87 -3.78
N GLY A 34 8.97 -0.43 -4.05
CA GLY A 34 10.06 -1.39 -3.97
C GLY A 34 10.03 -2.35 -2.79
N ALA A 35 8.91 -2.45 -2.06
CA ALA A 35 8.71 -3.56 -1.13
C ALA A 35 8.38 -4.85 -1.89
N ASP A 36 8.82 -5.98 -1.37
CA ASP A 36 8.42 -7.32 -1.81
C ASP A 36 7.18 -7.79 -1.03
N PHE A 37 7.05 -7.39 0.25
CA PHE A 37 5.93 -7.73 1.12
C PHE A 37 5.44 -6.54 1.94
N ALA A 38 4.12 -6.48 2.15
CA ALA A 38 3.48 -5.52 3.06
C ALA A 38 2.66 -6.27 4.13
N TYR A 39 2.87 -5.92 5.39
CA TYR A 39 2.13 -6.47 6.53
C TYR A 39 0.91 -5.63 6.87
N VAL A 40 -0.15 -6.31 7.31
CA VAL A 40 -1.41 -5.69 7.75
C VAL A 40 -1.53 -5.89 9.25
N GLY A 41 -1.51 -4.80 10.01
CA GLY A 41 -1.69 -4.81 11.46
C GLY A 41 -3.12 -4.47 11.87
N ARG A 42 -3.38 -3.18 12.15
CA ARG A 42 -4.65 -2.74 12.77
C ARG A 42 -5.90 -3.00 11.94
N ALA A 43 -5.82 -2.96 10.61
CA ALA A 43 -6.99 -3.14 9.74
C ALA A 43 -7.71 -4.47 10.00
N TYR A 44 -7.00 -5.61 10.04
CA TYR A 44 -7.65 -6.90 10.29
C TYR A 44 -8.12 -7.02 11.75
N LEU A 45 -7.42 -6.40 12.72
CA LEU A 45 -7.84 -6.35 14.12
C LEU A 45 -9.16 -5.59 14.30
N TYR A 46 -9.41 -4.54 13.52
CA TYR A 46 -10.71 -3.86 13.53
C TYR A 46 -11.83 -4.75 13.00
N GLY A 47 -11.56 -5.56 11.97
CA GLY A 47 -12.47 -6.62 11.54
C GLY A 47 -12.74 -7.62 12.65
N LEU A 48 -11.69 -8.10 13.32
CA LEU A 48 -11.78 -9.03 14.44
C LEU A 48 -12.67 -8.49 15.56
N MET A 49 -12.50 -7.23 15.95
CA MET A 49 -13.32 -6.62 17.00
C MET A 49 -14.78 -6.39 16.58
N ALA A 50 -15.03 -6.14 15.30
CA ALA A 50 -16.38 -5.89 14.78
C ALA A 50 -17.21 -7.17 14.58
N GLY A 51 -16.58 -8.29 14.23
CA GLY A 51 -17.31 -9.49 13.81
C GLY A 51 -16.56 -10.80 14.02
N GLY A 52 -15.55 -10.84 14.89
CA GLY A 52 -14.75 -12.04 15.10
C GLY A 52 -14.06 -12.49 13.82
N GLN A 53 -14.03 -13.80 13.58
CA GLN A 53 -13.43 -14.38 12.38
C GLN A 53 -14.06 -13.85 11.08
N GLU A 54 -15.40 -13.80 11.01
CA GLU A 54 -16.10 -13.29 9.82
C GLU A 54 -15.71 -11.83 9.51
N GLY A 55 -15.49 -11.04 10.56
CA GLY A 55 -15.01 -9.67 10.43
C GLY A 55 -13.59 -9.59 9.86
N VAL A 56 -12.68 -10.49 10.27
CA VAL A 56 -11.33 -10.59 9.69
C VAL A 56 -11.41 -10.97 8.21
N GLU A 57 -12.17 -12.01 7.89
CA GLU A 57 -12.36 -12.47 6.50
C GLU A 57 -12.93 -11.35 5.63
N ARG A 58 -13.92 -10.62 6.15
CA ARG A 58 -14.52 -9.48 5.45
C ARG A 58 -13.50 -8.37 5.22
N THR A 59 -12.66 -8.03 6.19
CA THR A 59 -11.59 -7.04 6.00
C THR A 59 -10.64 -7.47 4.87
N LEU A 60 -10.17 -8.73 4.88
CA LEU A 60 -9.26 -9.23 3.85
C LEU A 60 -9.92 -9.20 2.45
N GLN A 61 -11.19 -9.57 2.36
CA GLN A 61 -11.97 -9.47 1.11
C GLN A 61 -12.08 -8.02 0.61
N ILE A 62 -12.34 -7.05 1.51
CA ILE A 62 -12.39 -5.63 1.16
C ILE A 62 -11.05 -5.19 0.60
N MET A 63 -9.95 -5.46 1.31
CA MET A 63 -8.60 -5.11 0.86
C MET A 63 -8.26 -5.73 -0.50
N GLN A 64 -8.58 -7.00 -0.72
CA GLN A 64 -8.36 -7.67 -2.00
C GLN A 64 -9.16 -7.01 -3.13
N ASN A 65 -10.44 -6.68 -2.89
CA ASN A 65 -11.29 -6.00 -3.86
C ASN A 65 -10.77 -4.60 -4.20
N GLU A 66 -10.25 -3.87 -3.21
CA GLU A 66 -9.59 -2.58 -3.41
C GLU A 66 -8.31 -2.72 -4.25
N MET A 67 -7.47 -3.72 -3.97
CA MET A 67 -6.27 -3.98 -4.77
C MET A 67 -6.62 -4.23 -6.24
N ILE A 68 -7.58 -5.14 -6.50
CA ILE A 68 -8.03 -5.46 -7.87
C ILE A 68 -8.59 -4.21 -8.56
N ARG A 69 -9.43 -3.44 -7.86
CA ARG A 69 -10.00 -2.19 -8.40
C ARG A 69 -8.90 -1.19 -8.75
N THR A 70 -7.96 -0.97 -7.85
CA THR A 70 -6.86 -0.02 -8.06
C THR A 70 -5.96 -0.45 -9.21
N MET A 71 -5.60 -1.74 -9.31
CA MET A 71 -4.83 -2.26 -10.44
C MET A 71 -5.54 -2.02 -11.78
N LYS A 72 -6.86 -2.25 -11.85
CA LYS A 72 -7.67 -1.95 -13.04
C LYS A 72 -7.67 -0.46 -13.39
N LEU A 73 -7.76 0.41 -12.39
CA LEU A 73 -7.73 1.88 -12.59
C LEU A 73 -6.36 2.38 -13.03
N LEU A 74 -5.28 1.73 -12.58
CA LEU A 74 -3.91 2.02 -12.99
C LEU A 74 -3.56 1.40 -14.37
N GLY A 75 -4.39 0.50 -14.89
CA GLY A 75 -4.14 -0.19 -16.15
C GLY A 75 -3.05 -1.26 -16.07
N VAL A 76 -2.80 -1.83 -14.89
CA VAL A 76 -1.80 -2.89 -14.68
C VAL A 76 -2.48 -4.25 -14.50
N ASN A 77 -1.92 -5.29 -15.11
CA ASN A 77 -2.48 -6.65 -15.10
C ASN A 77 -1.82 -7.58 -14.08
N SER A 78 -0.68 -7.17 -13.54
CA SER A 78 0.08 -7.93 -12.54
C SER A 78 0.80 -7.01 -11.57
N LEU A 79 1.13 -7.52 -10.38
CA LEU A 79 1.91 -6.76 -9.39
C LEU A 79 3.30 -6.38 -9.92
N LYS A 80 3.84 -7.13 -10.89
CA LYS A 80 5.15 -6.87 -11.51
C LYS A 80 5.16 -5.63 -12.40
N GLU A 81 3.99 -5.17 -12.85
CA GLU A 81 3.84 -3.94 -13.62
C GLU A 81 3.76 -2.69 -12.73
N LEU A 82 3.72 -2.86 -11.41
CA LEU A 82 3.74 -1.73 -10.48
C LEU A 82 5.12 -1.06 -10.47
N GLU A 83 5.15 0.15 -11.00
CA GLU A 83 6.30 1.05 -10.96
C GLU A 83 6.09 2.25 -10.02
N PRO A 84 7.17 2.90 -9.54
CA PRO A 84 7.08 4.09 -8.70
C PRO A 84 6.22 5.23 -9.27
N LYS A 85 6.08 5.32 -10.61
CA LYS A 85 5.24 6.33 -11.28
C LYS A 85 3.75 6.24 -10.95
N HIS A 86 3.27 5.08 -10.49
CA HIS A 86 1.88 4.90 -10.09
C HIS A 86 1.56 5.50 -8.72
N VAL A 87 2.58 5.94 -7.97
CA VAL A 87 2.42 6.46 -6.62
C VAL A 87 2.86 7.91 -6.57
N ARG A 88 2.00 8.74 -5.97
CA ARG A 88 2.35 10.11 -5.60
C ARG A 88 2.23 10.25 -4.09
N LEU A 89 3.37 10.35 -3.41
CA LEU A 89 3.39 10.74 -2.00
C LEU A 89 3.15 12.25 -1.93
N LEU A 90 2.13 12.65 -1.17
CA LEU A 90 1.90 14.06 -0.90
C LEU A 90 2.87 14.49 0.20
N GLU A 91 3.59 15.58 -0.03
CA GLU A 91 4.42 16.19 1.00
C GLU A 91 3.52 16.86 2.05
N THR A 92 3.10 16.06 3.04
CA THR A 92 2.45 16.60 4.22
C THR A 92 3.54 17.18 5.12
N HIS A 93 3.76 18.49 5.01
CA HIS A 93 4.37 19.25 6.09
C HIS A 93 3.48 19.02 7.32
N ALA A 94 4.07 18.64 8.45
CA ALA A 94 3.33 18.35 9.67
C ALA A 94 2.43 19.55 10.04
N GLY A 95 1.14 19.45 9.71
CA GLY A 95 0.11 20.47 9.95
C GLY A 95 -0.22 21.34 8.74
N LEU A 96 -1.46 21.23 8.25
CA LEU A 96 -2.11 22.02 7.19
C LEU A 96 -1.72 21.65 5.75
N GLY A 97 -2.49 20.72 5.18
CA GLY A 97 -2.44 20.36 3.77
C GLY A 97 -2.74 21.57 2.89
N ARG A 98 -1.71 22.13 2.25
CA ARG A 98 -1.88 22.87 1.01
C ARG A 98 -1.85 21.85 -0.13
N LEU A 99 -2.91 21.84 -0.94
CA LEU A 99 -2.90 21.15 -2.21
C LEU A 99 -1.76 21.73 -3.07
N PRO A 100 -1.02 20.90 -3.82
CA PRO A 100 0.01 21.40 -4.73
C PRO A 100 -0.63 22.32 -5.78
N GLU A 101 -0.09 23.53 -5.92
CA GLU A 101 -0.49 24.44 -6.99
C GLU A 101 -0.09 23.83 -8.34
N GLY A 102 -1.11 23.41 -9.09
CA GLY A 102 -1.11 23.20 -10.54
C GLY A 102 -0.02 22.32 -11.16
N ARG A 103 -0.43 21.16 -11.68
CA ARG A 103 -0.18 20.74 -13.08
C ARG A 103 -1.35 19.89 -13.56
#